data_AF-A0A1T5BQA3-F1
#
_entry.id   AF-A0A1T5BQA3-F1
#
_cell.length_a   1.000
_cell.length_b   1.000
_cell.length_c   1.000
_cell.angle_alpha   90.00
_cell.angle_beta   90.00
_cell.angle_gamma   90.00
#
_symmetry.space_group_name_H-M   'P 1'
#
loop_
_entity.id
_entity.type
_entity.pdbx_description
1 polymer ?
#
loop_
_entity_poly.entity_id
_entity_poly.type
_entity_poly.pdbx_seq_one_letter_code
_entity_poly.pdbx_strand_id
1 'polypeptide(L)'
;MIIADNYFHDIGIYRNKQQMEEYFKLKIKEINSDPELTELAILKKGLFKEFLEEFYILYLYSISRYCPQNSKMKIIIGNQNYDALIYHDDRIEKLEISYFVYGKFENMNAKKIIENKIGLINKSIDLDYNICSYFYDFMNNYKKKCMKNYLNTTLIITLRTFDYFEVFDNSAKDFINIIIDSMAKINTNARRVLLMVINNDGIYNIDNNIYIVK
;
A
#
# COMPACT_ATOMS: atom_id res chain seq x y z
N MET A 1 -10.57 1.68 25.77
CA MET A 1 -9.21 1.37 25.27
C MET A 1 -9.27 0.08 24.50
N ILE A 2 -9.60 0.21 23.23
CA ILE A 2 -9.57 -0.90 22.27
C ILE A 2 -8.10 -1.23 22.02
N ILE A 3 -7.70 -2.46 22.34
CA ILE A 3 -6.37 -2.98 21.97
C ILE A 3 -6.47 -3.35 20.49
N ALA A 4 -5.66 -2.70 19.63
CA ALA A 4 -5.67 -2.91 18.18
C ALA A 4 -5.58 -4.40 17.79
N ASP A 5 -4.80 -5.18 18.55
CA ASP A 5 -4.62 -6.61 18.36
C ASP A 5 -5.92 -7.41 18.52
N ASN A 6 -6.80 -6.99 19.42
CA ASN A 6 -8.11 -7.64 19.62
C ASN A 6 -9.10 -7.24 18.51
N TYR A 7 -9.02 -6.02 17.99
CA TYR A 7 -9.94 -5.53 16.97
C TYR A 7 -9.71 -6.19 15.60
N PHE A 8 -8.44 -6.48 15.27
CA PHE A 8 -8.02 -7.14 14.04
C PHE A 8 -7.51 -8.58 14.29
N HIS A 9 -8.04 -9.27 15.30
CA HIS A 9 -7.61 -10.64 15.66
C HIS A 9 -7.71 -11.65 14.51
N ASP A 10 -8.55 -11.37 13.51
CA ASP A 10 -8.84 -12.22 12.37
C ASP A 10 -8.20 -11.75 11.05
N ILE A 11 -7.38 -10.69 11.06
CA ILE A 11 -6.78 -10.11 9.84
C ILE A 11 -5.95 -11.14 9.04
N GLY A 12 -5.34 -12.11 9.73
CA GLY A 12 -4.54 -13.19 9.14
C GLY A 12 -5.31 -14.41 8.64
N ILE A 13 -6.66 -14.38 8.61
CA ILE A 13 -7.47 -15.47 8.04
C ILE A 13 -7.40 -15.45 6.50
N TYR A 14 -7.30 -16.65 5.90
CA TYR A 14 -7.41 -16.83 4.46
C TYR A 14 -8.78 -16.41 3.94
N ARG A 15 -8.80 -15.49 2.97
CA ARG A 15 -9.99 -14.94 2.33
C ARG A 15 -9.86 -15.02 0.81
N ASN A 16 -10.94 -15.38 0.12
CA ASN A 16 -11.04 -15.16 -1.32
C ASN A 16 -11.32 -13.67 -1.61
N LYS A 17 -11.33 -13.28 -2.89
CA LYS A 17 -11.56 -11.88 -3.31
C LYS A 17 -12.83 -11.25 -2.70
N GLN A 18 -13.93 -12.00 -2.64
CA GLN A 18 -15.22 -11.52 -2.13
C GLN A 18 -15.15 -11.33 -0.61
N GLN A 19 -14.56 -12.29 0.10
CA GLN A 19 -14.38 -12.22 1.55
C GLN A 19 -13.43 -11.08 1.94
N MET A 20 -12.40 -10.77 1.13
CA MET A 20 -11.55 -9.62 1.36
C MET A 20 -12.30 -8.30 1.22
N GLU A 21 -13.14 -8.18 0.19
CA GLU A 21 -14.01 -7.01 -0.03
C GLU A 21 -14.99 -6.81 1.13
N GLU A 22 -15.69 -7.87 1.53
CA GLU A 22 -16.65 -7.83 2.63
C GLU A 22 -15.97 -7.44 3.94
N TYR A 23 -14.80 -8.03 4.23
CA TYR A 23 -14.03 -7.69 5.42
C TYR A 23 -13.56 -6.24 5.42
N PHE A 24 -12.99 -5.76 4.30
CA PHE A 24 -12.53 -4.39 4.17
C PHE A 24 -13.69 -3.40 4.38
N LYS A 25 -14.82 -3.61 3.70
CA LYS A 25 -16.00 -2.73 3.80
C LYS A 25 -16.57 -2.71 5.22
N LEU A 26 -16.65 -3.88 5.87
CA LEU A 26 -17.12 -3.98 7.25
C LEU A 26 -16.20 -3.17 8.18
N LYS A 27 -14.88 -3.39 8.11
CA LYS A 27 -13.91 -2.70 8.97
C LYS A 27 -13.89 -1.20 8.73
N ILE A 28 -13.92 -0.75 7.48
CA ILE A 28 -14.00 0.69 7.18
C ILE A 28 -15.30 1.31 7.73
N LYS A 29 -16.44 0.60 7.63
CA LYS A 29 -17.71 1.06 8.20
C LYS A 29 -17.63 1.19 9.72
N GLU A 30 -17.10 0.17 10.40
CA GLU A 30 -16.89 0.16 11.85
C GLU A 30 -15.97 1.32 12.28
N ILE A 31 -14.81 1.47 11.62
CA ILE A 31 -13.84 2.53 11.89
C ILE A 31 -14.49 3.91 11.76
N ASN A 32 -15.19 4.18 10.67
CA ASN A 32 -15.82 5.49 10.43
C ASN A 32 -17.00 5.78 11.37
N SER A 33 -17.57 4.75 12.00
CA SER A 33 -18.67 4.90 12.95
C SER A 33 -18.23 5.10 14.40
N ASP A 34 -16.95 4.89 14.70
CA ASP A 34 -16.38 4.96 16.05
C ASP A 34 -15.21 5.97 16.08
N PRO A 35 -15.32 7.07 16.84
CA PRO A 35 -14.24 8.05 16.97
C PRO A 35 -12.91 7.50 17.51
N GLU A 36 -12.93 6.54 18.44
CA GLU A 36 -11.70 5.92 19.00
C GLU A 36 -11.00 5.10 17.90
N LEU A 37 -11.76 4.30 17.13
CA LEU A 37 -11.20 3.54 16.00
C LEU A 37 -10.70 4.46 14.88
N THR A 38 -11.43 5.54 14.58
CA THR A 38 -11.02 6.55 13.60
C THR A 38 -9.68 7.18 13.98
N GLU A 39 -9.51 7.59 15.24
CA GLU A 39 -8.25 8.15 15.72
C GLU A 39 -7.10 7.15 15.61
N LEU A 40 -7.32 5.90 16.02
CA LEU A 40 -6.32 4.83 15.89
C LEU A 40 -5.92 4.55 14.43
N ALA A 41 -6.89 4.60 13.52
CA ALA A 41 -6.68 4.44 12.08
C ALA A 41 -5.87 5.60 11.50
N ILE A 42 -6.21 6.85 11.84
CA ILE A 42 -5.46 8.06 11.43
C ILE A 42 -4.00 7.99 11.89
N LEU A 43 -3.77 7.54 13.13
CA LEU A 43 -2.44 7.37 13.69
C LEU A 43 -1.69 6.13 13.17
N LYS A 44 -2.36 5.22 12.46
CA LYS A 44 -1.84 3.92 12.01
C LYS A 44 -1.16 3.15 13.17
N LYS A 45 -1.84 3.04 14.31
CA LYS A 45 -1.29 2.37 15.51
C LYS A 45 -1.59 0.87 15.52
N GLY A 46 -0.57 0.05 15.77
CA GLY A 46 -0.71 -1.42 15.78
C GLY A 46 -1.32 -1.93 14.47
N LEU A 47 -2.15 -2.97 14.55
CA LEU A 47 -2.78 -3.64 13.40
C LEU A 47 -3.60 -2.75 12.44
N PHE A 48 -3.89 -1.50 12.80
CA PHE A 48 -4.43 -0.53 11.85
C PHE A 48 -3.46 -0.22 10.71
N LYS A 49 -2.16 -0.23 10.98
CA LYS A 49 -1.14 -0.01 9.96
C LYS A 49 -1.14 -1.17 8.97
N GLU A 50 -1.08 -2.40 9.45
CA GLU A 50 -1.13 -3.63 8.66
C GLU A 50 -2.44 -3.68 7.85
N PHE A 51 -3.57 -3.30 8.46
CA PHE A 51 -4.84 -3.22 7.74
C PHE A 51 -4.83 -2.20 6.59
N LEU A 52 -4.32 -0.98 6.82
CA LEU A 52 -4.35 0.09 5.83
C LEU A 52 -3.24 -0.01 4.78
N GLU A 53 -2.05 -0.46 5.15
CA GLU A 53 -0.85 -0.46 4.30
C GLU A 53 -0.58 -1.83 3.65
N GLU A 54 -1.13 -2.93 4.18
CA GLU A 54 -0.88 -4.28 3.67
C GLU A 54 -2.19 -4.98 3.26
N PHE A 55 -3.18 -5.10 4.16
CA PHE A 55 -4.45 -5.76 3.85
C PHE A 55 -5.18 -5.07 2.69
N TYR A 56 -5.26 -3.74 2.73
CA TYR A 56 -5.89 -2.98 1.64
C TYR A 56 -5.19 -3.21 0.29
N ILE A 57 -3.86 -3.27 0.28
CA ILE A 57 -3.07 -3.52 -0.94
C ILE A 57 -3.29 -4.94 -1.46
N LEU A 58 -3.31 -5.92 -0.55
CA LEU A 58 -3.63 -7.30 -0.86
C LEU A 58 -5.05 -7.44 -1.41
N TYR A 59 -6.01 -6.70 -0.85
CA TYR A 59 -7.37 -6.64 -1.36
C TYR A 59 -7.41 -6.06 -2.78
N LEU A 60 -6.77 -4.92 -3.04
CA LEU A 60 -6.68 -4.34 -4.39
C LEU A 60 -6.03 -5.32 -5.38
N TYR A 61 -4.96 -5.99 -4.96
CA TYR A 61 -4.35 -7.02 -5.77
C TYR A 61 -5.31 -8.20 -6.03
N SER A 62 -6.08 -8.63 -5.03
CA SER A 62 -7.00 -9.79 -5.10
C SER A 62 -8.07 -9.69 -6.19
N ILE A 63 -8.48 -8.47 -6.52
CA ILE A 63 -9.50 -8.19 -7.53
C ILE A 63 -8.88 -7.87 -8.90
N SER A 64 -7.56 -7.72 -8.97
CA SER A 64 -6.86 -7.43 -10.22
C SER A 64 -6.70 -8.69 -11.07
N ARG A 65 -6.55 -8.51 -12.39
CA ARG A 65 -6.19 -9.57 -13.34
C ARG A 65 -4.84 -10.23 -13.06
N TYR A 66 -4.00 -9.60 -12.24
CA TYR A 66 -2.68 -10.11 -11.91
C TYR A 66 -2.70 -11.13 -10.77
N CYS A 67 -3.81 -11.25 -10.04
CA CYS A 67 -4.05 -12.28 -9.05
C CYS A 67 -4.65 -13.53 -9.69
N PRO A 68 -4.13 -14.75 -9.40
CA PRO A 68 -4.71 -15.98 -9.93
C PRO A 68 -6.18 -16.14 -9.51
N GLN A 69 -7.01 -16.64 -10.42
CA GLN A 69 -8.41 -16.90 -10.10
C GLN A 69 -8.54 -17.98 -9.01
N ASN A 70 -9.65 -17.94 -8.26
CA ASN A 70 -9.95 -18.88 -7.17
C ASN A 70 -8.89 -18.91 -6.04
N SER A 71 -8.03 -17.89 -5.96
CA SER A 71 -7.06 -17.73 -4.89
C SER A 71 -7.71 -17.45 -3.53
N LYS A 72 -7.04 -17.90 -2.48
CA LYS A 72 -7.25 -17.43 -1.10
C LYS A 72 -5.99 -16.72 -0.61
N MET A 73 -6.16 -15.59 0.05
CA MET A 73 -5.06 -14.73 0.49
C MET A 73 -5.15 -14.43 1.97
N LYS A 74 -4.01 -14.23 2.62
CA LYS A 74 -3.95 -13.73 4.00
C LYS A 74 -2.76 -12.81 4.22
N ILE A 75 -2.90 -11.92 5.18
CA ILE A 75 -1.79 -11.16 5.77
C ILE A 75 -1.05 -12.02 6.78
N ILE A 76 0.25 -11.79 6.90
CA ILE A 76 1.13 -12.43 7.88
C ILE A 76 1.50 -11.40 8.92
N ILE A 77 1.07 -11.65 10.17
CA ILE A 77 1.43 -10.79 11.29
C ILE A 77 2.78 -11.22 11.85
N GLY A 78 3.70 -10.27 11.97
CA GLY A 78 5.06 -10.48 12.49
C GLY A 78 6.13 -10.59 11.39
N ASN A 79 7.38 -10.80 11.81
CA ASN A 79 8.54 -10.65 10.92
C ASN A 79 8.90 -11.97 10.20
N GLN A 80 8.33 -12.21 9.01
CA GLN A 80 8.62 -13.42 8.19
C GLN A 80 9.26 -13.12 6.81
N ASN A 81 9.75 -11.90 6.57
CA ASN A 81 10.32 -11.44 5.28
C ASN A 81 9.34 -11.43 4.08
N TYR A 82 8.03 -11.51 4.36
CA TYR A 82 6.92 -11.31 3.42
C TYR A 82 5.68 -10.94 4.24
N ASP A 83 4.78 -10.19 3.62
CA ASP A 83 3.62 -9.60 4.29
C ASP A 83 2.33 -10.38 4.01
N ALA A 84 2.30 -11.16 2.92
CA ALA A 84 1.12 -11.93 2.54
C ALA A 84 1.45 -13.26 1.85
N LEU A 85 0.47 -14.17 1.90
CA LEU A 85 0.48 -15.43 1.17
C LEU A 85 -0.74 -15.53 0.26
N ILE A 86 -0.54 -16.09 -0.93
CA ILE A 86 -1.59 -16.48 -1.86
C ILE A 86 -1.56 -17.99 -2.00
N TYR A 87 -2.69 -18.64 -1.72
CA TYR A 87 -2.90 -20.05 -1.99
C TYR A 87 -3.80 -20.21 -3.21
N HIS A 88 -3.30 -20.90 -4.24
CA HIS A 88 -4.03 -21.27 -5.45
C HIS A 88 -3.43 -22.55 -6.03
N ASP A 89 -4.24 -23.44 -6.60
CA ASP A 89 -3.79 -24.68 -7.26
C ASP A 89 -2.74 -25.49 -6.47
N ASP A 90 -2.96 -25.65 -5.16
CA ASP A 90 -2.04 -26.31 -4.21
C ASP A 90 -0.63 -25.68 -4.10
N ARG A 91 -0.48 -24.45 -4.56
CA ARG A 91 0.74 -23.65 -4.48
C ARG A 91 0.58 -22.49 -3.54
N ILE A 92 1.68 -22.12 -2.89
CA ILE A 92 1.78 -20.93 -2.04
C ILE A 92 2.72 -19.95 -2.72
N GLU A 93 2.23 -18.74 -3.00
CA GLU A 93 3.04 -17.61 -3.41
C GLU A 93 3.20 -16.62 -2.27
N LYS A 94 4.40 -16.07 -2.16
CA LYS A 94 4.73 -15.03 -1.19
C LYS A 94 4.58 -13.66 -1.83
N LEU A 95 4.04 -12.73 -1.07
CA LEU A 95 3.93 -11.32 -1.43
C LEU A 95 4.65 -10.48 -0.39
N GLU A 96 5.49 -9.56 -0.84
CA GLU A 96 6.01 -8.47 -0.03
C GLU A 96 5.43 -7.16 -0.58
N ILE A 97 4.87 -6.35 0.30
CA ILE A 97 4.23 -5.08 0.02
C ILE A 97 5.15 -3.98 0.55
N SER A 98 5.59 -3.09 -0.33
CA SER A 98 6.35 -1.89 0.05
C SER A 98 5.49 -0.68 -0.12
N TYR A 99 4.94 -0.21 0.99
CA TYR A 99 4.15 1.00 1.02
C TYR A 99 5.05 2.23 1.16
N PHE A 100 5.26 2.99 0.07
CA PHE A 100 6.10 4.19 0.14
C PHE A 100 5.33 5.36 0.73
N VAL A 101 5.78 5.83 1.89
CA VAL A 101 5.18 6.95 2.62
C VAL A 101 6.24 7.96 2.98
N TYR A 102 5.92 9.23 2.75
CA TYR A 102 6.70 10.33 3.32
C TYR A 102 6.35 10.50 4.80
N GLY A 103 6.97 9.70 5.66
CA GLY A 103 6.58 9.53 7.07
C GLY A 103 6.58 10.81 7.91
N LYS A 104 7.41 11.80 7.58
CA LYS A 104 7.41 13.12 8.23
C LYS A 104 6.07 13.83 8.01
N PHE A 105 5.63 13.92 6.76
CA PHE A 105 4.38 14.58 6.41
C PHE A 105 3.16 13.84 6.97
N GLU A 106 3.13 12.51 6.86
CA GLU A 106 1.98 11.75 7.36
C GLU A 106 1.83 11.83 8.88
N ASN A 107 2.93 11.82 9.63
CA ASN A 107 2.86 12.05 11.08
C ASN A 107 2.34 13.46 11.42
N MET A 108 2.82 14.49 10.71
CA MET A 108 2.36 15.86 10.90
C MET A 108 0.88 16.02 10.53
N ASN A 109 0.45 15.41 9.44
CA ASN A 109 -0.93 15.45 8.97
C ASN A 109 -1.87 14.73 9.94
N ALA A 110 -1.51 13.51 10.37
CA ALA A 110 -2.27 12.74 11.34
C ALA A 110 -2.51 13.52 12.65
N LYS A 111 -1.47 14.17 13.19
CA LYS A 111 -1.60 15.03 14.38
C LYS A 111 -2.57 16.18 14.16
N LYS A 112 -2.47 16.89 13.04
CA LYS A 112 -3.38 18.01 12.74
C LYS A 112 -4.82 17.59 12.55
N ILE A 113 -5.07 16.43 11.93
CA ILE A 113 -6.42 15.87 11.79
C ILE A 113 -7.01 15.59 13.17
N ILE A 114 -6.22 15.05 14.11
CA ILE A 114 -6.71 14.70 15.45
C ILE A 114 -6.93 15.96 16.29
N GLU A 115 -5.99 16.89 16.26
CA GLU A 115 -6.05 18.13 17.06
C GLU A 115 -7.17 19.06 16.58
N ASN A 116 -7.34 19.20 15.26
CA ASN A 116 -8.15 20.28 14.68
C ASN A 116 -9.29 19.79 13.77
N LYS A 117 -9.43 18.48 13.56
CA LYS A 117 -10.34 17.87 12.56
C LYS A 117 -10.10 18.39 11.13
N ILE A 118 -8.93 18.95 10.88
CA ILE A 118 -8.54 19.55 9.61
C ILE A 118 -7.27 18.84 9.13
N GLY A 119 -7.36 18.20 7.97
CA GLY A 119 -6.20 17.69 7.25
C GLY A 119 -5.39 18.82 6.62
N LEU A 120 -4.09 18.66 6.56
CA LEU A 120 -3.23 19.50 5.74
C LEU A 120 -3.62 19.33 4.27
N ILE A 121 -4.18 20.38 3.68
CA ILE A 121 -4.30 20.47 2.22
C ILE A 121 -2.88 20.67 1.68
N ASN A 122 -2.50 19.87 0.67
CA ASN A 122 -1.16 19.77 0.04
C ASN A 122 -0.51 21.07 -0.43
N LYS A 123 -1.11 22.25 -0.19
CA LYS A 123 -0.49 23.57 -0.43
C LYS A 123 0.77 23.82 0.39
N SER A 124 1.07 23.00 1.40
CA SER A 124 2.25 23.12 2.25
C SER A 124 2.99 21.79 2.47
N ILE A 125 3.09 20.95 1.45
CA ILE A 125 4.32 20.16 1.35
C ILE A 125 5.45 21.19 1.40
N ASP A 126 6.46 21.01 2.29
CA ASP A 126 7.63 21.88 2.38
C ASP A 126 7.94 22.38 0.97
N LEU A 127 8.01 23.69 0.72
CA LEU A 127 8.28 24.24 -0.63
C LEU A 127 9.54 23.62 -1.27
N ASP A 128 10.37 22.95 -0.45
CA ASP A 128 11.57 22.20 -0.79
C ASP A 128 11.35 20.73 -1.20
N TYR A 129 10.24 20.07 -0.83
CA TYR A 129 9.96 18.68 -1.20
C TYR A 129 9.18 18.60 -2.51
N ASN A 130 9.92 18.77 -3.59
CA ASN A 130 9.41 18.68 -4.96
C ASN A 130 9.37 17.23 -5.47
N ILE A 131 8.85 17.08 -6.69
CA ILE A 131 8.78 15.79 -7.42
C ILE A 131 10.13 15.07 -7.49
N CYS A 132 11.24 15.78 -7.61
CA CYS A 132 12.57 15.17 -7.66
C CYS A 132 12.97 14.54 -6.33
N SER A 133 12.68 15.20 -5.20
CA SER A 133 12.91 14.65 -3.86
C SER A 133 12.05 13.41 -3.62
N TYR A 134 10.78 13.46 -4.01
CA TYR A 134 9.88 12.29 -3.95
C TYR A 134 10.38 11.12 -4.80
N PHE A 135 10.75 11.39 -6.05
CA PHE A 135 11.35 10.39 -6.94
C PHE A 135 12.60 9.76 -6.31
N TYR A 136 13.51 10.58 -5.78
CA TYR A 136 14.76 10.10 -5.18
C TYR A 136 14.50 9.21 -3.97
N ASP A 137 13.62 9.62 -3.07
CA ASP A 137 13.28 8.84 -1.87
C ASP A 137 12.56 7.54 -2.22
N PHE A 138 11.64 7.59 -3.18
CA PHE A 138 10.95 6.42 -3.71
C PHE A 138 11.96 5.41 -4.27
N MET A 139 12.87 5.88 -5.15
CA MET A 139 13.87 5.02 -5.77
C MET A 139 14.86 4.46 -4.75
N ASN A 140 15.22 5.22 -3.71
CA ASN A 140 16.05 4.72 -2.62
C ASN A 140 15.35 3.65 -1.78
N ASN A 141 14.06 3.82 -1.50
CA ASN A 141 13.26 2.81 -0.81
C ASN A 141 13.20 1.51 -1.65
N TYR A 142 12.88 1.64 -2.93
CA TYR A 142 12.84 0.50 -3.85
C TYR A 142 14.19 -0.21 -3.96
N LYS A 143 15.29 0.54 -4.09
CA LYS A 143 16.65 -0.03 -4.11
C LYS A 143 16.96 -0.81 -2.83
N LYS A 144 16.58 -0.30 -1.66
CA LYS A 144 16.72 -1.01 -0.38
C LYS A 144 15.96 -2.34 -0.35
N LYS A 145 14.75 -2.38 -0.90
CA LYS A 145 13.99 -3.63 -1.04
C LYS A 145 14.68 -4.58 -2.02
N CYS A 146 15.15 -4.13 -3.18
CA CYS A 146 15.81 -4.98 -4.17
C CYS A 146 17.12 -5.63 -3.69
N MET A 147 17.77 -5.08 -2.66
CA MET A 147 18.97 -5.67 -2.04
C MET A 147 18.66 -6.86 -1.11
N LYS A 148 17.40 -7.06 -0.72
CA LYS A 148 16.98 -8.19 0.11
C LYS A 148 16.75 -9.44 -0.74
N ASN A 149 16.81 -10.61 -0.10
CA ASN A 149 16.53 -11.87 -0.78
C ASN A 149 15.02 -12.14 -0.85
N TYR A 150 14.42 -11.87 -2.00
CA TYR A 150 13.01 -12.10 -2.31
C TYR A 150 12.79 -13.25 -3.31
N LEU A 151 13.68 -14.25 -3.32
CA LEU A 151 13.52 -15.43 -4.18
C LEU A 151 12.14 -16.08 -3.96
N ASN A 152 11.41 -16.32 -5.05
CA ASN A 152 10.04 -16.84 -5.05
C ASN A 152 8.98 -15.93 -4.40
N THR A 153 9.30 -14.65 -4.18
CA THR A 153 8.38 -13.62 -3.68
C THR A 153 8.05 -12.62 -4.78
N THR A 154 6.79 -12.25 -4.90
CA THR A 154 6.35 -11.11 -5.72
C THR A 154 6.43 -9.85 -4.88
N LEU A 155 7.12 -8.81 -5.38
CA LEU A 155 7.17 -7.50 -4.76
C LEU A 155 6.08 -6.60 -5.33
N ILE A 156 5.23 -6.04 -4.47
CA ILE A 156 4.30 -4.97 -4.81
C ILE A 156 4.83 -3.68 -4.21
N ILE A 157 5.25 -2.75 -5.06
CA ILE A 157 5.69 -1.41 -4.66
C ILE A 157 4.54 -0.45 -4.90
N THR A 158 4.10 0.28 -3.88
CA THR A 158 3.01 1.25 -4.05
C THR A 158 3.52 2.65 -4.32
N LEU A 159 2.79 3.39 -5.13
CA LEU A 159 3.09 4.77 -5.53
C LEU A 159 1.82 5.63 -5.40
N ARG A 160 1.97 6.84 -4.88
CA ARG A 160 0.91 7.86 -4.85
C ARG A 160 1.34 9.06 -5.67
N THR A 161 0.56 9.46 -6.65
CA THR A 161 0.85 10.64 -7.48
C THR A 161 -0.07 11.83 -7.15
N PHE A 162 -1.25 11.64 -6.53
CA PHE A 162 -2.10 12.78 -6.16
C PHE A 162 -1.42 13.76 -5.20
N ASP A 163 -0.54 13.27 -4.33
CA ASP A 163 0.11 14.12 -3.34
C ASP A 163 1.08 15.16 -3.94
N TYR A 164 1.58 14.94 -5.16
CA TYR A 164 2.71 15.72 -5.70
C TYR A 164 2.47 16.27 -7.12
N PHE A 165 1.41 15.86 -7.83
CA PHE A 165 1.29 16.12 -9.27
C PHE A 165 0.21 17.13 -9.68
N GLU A 166 -0.80 17.41 -8.86
CA GLU A 166 -1.82 18.43 -9.21
C GLU A 166 -1.28 19.87 -9.21
N VAL A 167 -0.04 20.09 -8.74
CA VAL A 167 0.56 21.43 -8.60
C VAL A 167 1.57 21.75 -9.72
N PHE A 168 2.01 20.77 -10.53
CA PHE A 168 3.20 20.93 -11.40
C PHE A 168 2.99 20.80 -12.91
N ASP A 169 1.76 20.84 -13.43
CA ASP A 169 1.48 20.83 -14.89
C ASP A 169 2.09 19.63 -15.65
N ASN A 170 2.48 18.57 -14.91
CA ASN A 170 3.12 17.36 -15.43
C ASN A 170 2.11 16.22 -15.47
N SER A 171 2.09 15.49 -16.58
CA SER A 171 1.29 14.27 -16.73
C SER A 171 1.70 13.22 -15.70
N ALA A 172 0.79 12.83 -14.80
CA ALA A 172 1.02 11.75 -13.82
C ALA A 172 1.48 10.45 -14.51
N LYS A 173 0.98 10.21 -15.74
CA LYS A 173 1.39 9.08 -16.57
C LYS A 173 2.86 9.14 -16.98
N ASP A 174 3.37 10.31 -17.33
CA ASP A 174 4.77 10.47 -17.74
C ASP A 174 5.71 10.21 -16.55
N PHE A 175 5.31 10.68 -15.36
CA PHE A 175 6.05 10.37 -14.14
C PHE A 175 6.04 8.87 -13.80
N ILE A 176 4.88 8.21 -13.90
CA ILE A 176 4.79 6.76 -13.70
C ILE A 176 5.72 6.02 -14.67
N ASN A 177 5.77 6.43 -15.94
CA ASN A 177 6.68 5.83 -16.91
C ASN A 177 8.16 6.03 -16.54
N ILE A 178 8.55 7.24 -16.09
CA ILE A 178 9.92 7.51 -15.63
C ILE A 178 10.27 6.61 -14.43
N ILE A 179 9.33 6.41 -13.50
CA ILE A 179 9.51 5.50 -12.36
C ILE A 179 9.70 4.06 -12.85
N ILE A 180 8.83 3.56 -13.73
CA ILE A 180 8.92 2.19 -14.28
C ILE A 180 10.27 1.96 -14.96
N ASP A 181 10.68 2.88 -15.84
CA ASP A 181 11.95 2.80 -16.56
C ASP A 181 13.15 2.82 -15.61
N SER A 182 13.05 3.57 -14.51
CA SER A 182 14.08 3.67 -13.49
C SER A 182 14.14 2.42 -12.62
N MET A 183 12.99 1.85 -12.27
CA MET A 183 12.89 0.61 -11.51
C MET A 183 13.43 -0.58 -12.31
N ALA A 184 13.11 -0.67 -13.61
CA ALA A 184 13.53 -1.77 -14.48
C ALA A 184 15.07 -1.89 -14.61
N LYS A 185 15.82 -0.80 -14.39
CA LYS A 185 17.29 -0.77 -14.40
C LYS A 185 17.93 -1.36 -13.15
N ILE A 186 17.16 -1.59 -12.08
CA ILE A 186 17.67 -2.11 -10.81
C ILE A 186 17.48 -3.62 -10.78
N ASN A 187 18.58 -4.35 -10.54
CA ASN A 187 18.52 -5.79 -10.38
C ASN A 187 17.84 -6.17 -9.05
N THR A 188 16.98 -7.17 -9.13
CA THR A 188 16.30 -7.80 -8.01
C THR A 188 16.21 -9.30 -8.27
N ASN A 189 16.19 -10.07 -7.19
CA ASN A 189 15.98 -11.52 -7.23
C ASN A 189 14.54 -11.93 -6.91
N ALA A 190 13.63 -10.96 -6.79
CA ALA A 190 12.20 -11.20 -6.72
C ALA A 190 11.69 -11.98 -7.94
N ARG A 191 10.67 -12.81 -7.75
CA ARG A 191 10.02 -13.54 -8.85
C ARG A 191 9.35 -12.60 -9.84
N ARG A 192 8.72 -11.55 -9.32
CA ARG A 192 8.01 -10.52 -10.07
C ARG A 192 8.05 -9.21 -9.30
N VAL A 193 8.07 -8.08 -10.00
CA VAL A 193 7.89 -6.75 -9.42
C VAL A 193 6.70 -6.06 -10.08
N LEU A 194 5.78 -5.61 -9.24
CA LEU A 194 4.63 -4.82 -9.62
C LEU A 194 4.72 -3.43 -9.01
N LEU A 195 4.44 -2.41 -9.82
CA LEU A 195 4.16 -1.06 -9.34
C LEU A 195 2.65 -0.88 -9.27
N MET A 196 2.10 -0.57 -8.09
CA MET A 196 0.69 -0.29 -7.88
C MET A 196 0.49 1.20 -7.55
N VAL A 197 -0.22 1.91 -8.40
CA VAL A 197 -0.54 3.33 -8.24
C VAL A 197 -1.85 3.48 -7.46
N ILE A 198 -1.83 4.18 -6.33
CA ILE A 198 -2.96 4.26 -5.40
C ILE A 198 -3.33 5.72 -5.21
N ASN A 199 -4.38 6.12 -5.90
CA ASN A 199 -4.62 7.50 -6.24
C ASN A 199 -6.06 7.92 -5.95
N ASN A 200 -6.70 7.31 -4.94
CA ASN A 200 -8.15 7.41 -4.69
C ASN A 200 -9.04 6.98 -5.88
N ASP A 201 -8.45 6.52 -6.98
CA ASP A 201 -9.17 5.89 -8.09
C ASP A 201 -9.96 4.71 -7.52
N GLY A 202 -11.26 4.67 -7.84
CA GLY A 202 -12.15 3.64 -7.33
C GLY A 202 -11.58 2.24 -7.54
N ILE A 203 -11.81 1.36 -6.56
CA ILE A 203 -11.39 -0.05 -6.49
C ILE A 203 -11.56 -0.79 -7.85
N TYR A 204 -12.56 -0.42 -8.63
CA TYR A 204 -12.92 -1.03 -9.92
C TYR A 204 -11.93 -0.77 -11.07
N ASN A 205 -11.01 0.18 -10.95
CA ASN A 205 -10.03 0.50 -12.00
C ASN A 205 -8.62 0.00 -11.71
N ILE A 206 -8.44 -0.88 -10.71
CA ILE A 206 -7.12 -1.29 -10.22
C ILE A 206 -6.22 -1.91 -11.30
N ASP A 207 -6.79 -2.57 -12.30
CA ASP A 207 -6.02 -3.17 -13.41
C ASP A 207 -5.23 -2.15 -14.21
N ASN A 208 -5.76 -0.93 -14.36
CA ASN A 208 -5.10 0.18 -15.04
C ASN A 208 -4.02 0.84 -14.17
N ASN A 209 -3.99 0.49 -12.89
CA ASN A 209 -3.10 1.07 -11.89
C ASN A 209 -2.02 0.09 -11.42
N ILE A 210 -1.96 -1.12 -11.97
CA ILE A 210 -0.89 -2.07 -11.71
C ILE A 210 -0.05 -2.28 -12.98
N TYR A 211 1.25 -2.01 -12.86
CA TYR A 211 2.24 -2.12 -13.91
C TYR A 211 3.24 -3.23 -13.58
N ILE A 212 3.50 -4.11 -14.54
CA ILE A 212 4.59 -5.09 -14.43
C ILE A 212 5.89 -4.36 -14.73
N VAL A 213 6.83 -4.40 -13.78
CA VAL A 213 8.16 -3.83 -13.95
C VAL A 213 9.16 -4.91 -14.38
N LYS A 214 9.06 -6.10 -13.77
CA LYS A 214 9.92 -7.26 -14.03
C LYS A 214 9.20 -8.55 -13.69
#